data_AF-A0A7C6FPN3-F1
#
_entry.id   AF-A0A7C6FPN3-F1
#
_cell.length_a   1.000
_cell.length_b   1.000
_cell.length_c   1.000
_cell.angle_alpha   90.00
_cell.angle_beta   90.00
_cell.angle_gamma   90.00
#
_symmetry.space_group_name_H-M   'P 1'
#
loop_
_entity.id
_entity.type
_entity.pdbx_description
1 polymer ?
#
loop_
_entity_poly.entity_id
_entity_poly.type
_entity_poly.pdbx_seq_one_letter_code
_entity_poly.pdbx_strand_id
1 'polypeptide(L)'
;MTNYDRPRPRQRGRLPDQAYYPHQGGGRPPAPGQGKYPKKRLRLHLLLPALLLIGCAAFFYGIAHTQKASSQARLDALHQKQAEELAKFEQRRDRYLNMRKDSGYSQILKRYAEENQVNYSLVSAVVYCESHYDTYAQSSVGARGLMQIMEDTGTWIAGRMKIEGYSYDHLFDPDLNARFGVWLLSYLSDHYQGNPVMAMCAYHAGSGNVDLWALKYADDERFLKLDQIPTPDTKSYVQRVMEAYAYYYQHDIQNP
;
A
#
# COMPACT_ATOMS: atom_id res chain seq x y z
N MET A 1 -16.55 -20.77 -94.51
CA MET A 1 -16.59 -20.67 -93.04
C MET A 1 -15.61 -19.57 -92.64
N THR A 2 -16.10 -18.33 -92.53
CA THR A 2 -16.54 -17.67 -91.27
C THR A 2 -15.32 -17.22 -90.46
N ASN A 3 -14.92 -15.96 -90.62
CA ASN A 3 -15.39 -14.73 -89.94
C ASN A 3 -14.38 -14.37 -88.83
N TYR A 4 -13.54 -13.35 -89.07
CA TYR A 4 -13.75 -11.92 -88.73
C TYR A 4 -13.38 -11.68 -87.24
N ASP A 5 -12.58 -10.69 -86.86
CA ASP A 5 -11.94 -9.66 -87.65
C ASP A 5 -10.72 -9.07 -86.93
N ARG A 6 -9.92 -8.39 -87.72
CA ARG A 6 -8.50 -8.10 -87.59
C ARG A 6 -8.30 -6.60 -87.26
N PRO A 7 -7.07 -6.05 -87.29
CA PRO A 7 -6.59 -5.16 -86.23
C PRO A 7 -6.22 -3.77 -86.79
N ARG A 8 -5.41 -3.04 -86.01
CA ARG A 8 -4.17 -2.32 -86.41
C ARG A 8 -4.13 -0.79 -86.21
N PRO A 9 -2.90 -0.24 -86.11
CA PRO A 9 -2.62 1.07 -85.52
C PRO A 9 -2.21 2.12 -86.57
N ARG A 10 -1.87 3.31 -86.02
CA ARG A 10 -0.93 4.36 -86.47
C ARG A 10 -1.42 5.45 -87.45
N GLN A 11 -1.10 6.68 -87.01
CA GLN A 11 -0.55 7.87 -87.70
C GLN A 11 -1.46 8.98 -88.28
N ARG A 12 -1.14 10.20 -87.79
CA ARG A 12 -0.93 11.54 -88.42
C ARG A 12 -1.94 12.19 -89.39
N GLY A 13 -2.10 13.50 -89.19
CA GLY A 13 -2.60 14.54 -90.13
C GLY A 13 -4.03 14.96 -89.80
N ARG A 14 -4.54 16.19 -90.02
CA ARG A 14 -4.10 17.46 -90.61
C ARG A 14 -5.25 18.47 -90.33
N LEU A 15 -4.97 19.78 -90.27
CA LEU A 15 -5.98 20.88 -90.19
C LEU A 15 -6.91 20.93 -91.42
N PRO A 16 -8.13 21.49 -91.27
CA PRO A 16 -8.47 22.81 -91.85
C PRO A 16 -9.48 23.59 -90.94
N ASP A 17 -10.01 24.80 -91.15
CA ASP A 17 -9.88 25.86 -92.15
C ASP A 17 -10.41 27.18 -91.53
N GLN A 18 -9.97 28.30 -92.11
CA GLN A 18 -10.48 29.65 -91.87
C GLN A 18 -11.89 29.83 -92.46
N ALA A 19 -12.73 30.62 -91.78
CA ALA A 19 -13.86 31.30 -92.41
C ALA A 19 -13.77 32.81 -92.12
N TYR A 20 -13.82 33.57 -93.22
CA TYR A 20 -13.70 35.00 -93.41
C TYR A 20 -15.09 35.64 -93.54
N TYR A 21 -15.32 36.88 -93.05
CA TYR A 21 -16.26 37.91 -93.58
C TYR A 21 -16.16 39.23 -92.75
N PRO A 22 -16.54 40.42 -93.29
CA PRO A 22 -15.59 41.51 -93.57
C PRO A 22 -15.83 42.84 -92.80
N HIS A 23 -14.95 43.82 -93.06
CA HIS A 23 -14.96 45.21 -92.60
C HIS A 23 -16.07 46.09 -93.23
N GLN A 24 -16.62 47.04 -92.46
CA GLN A 24 -16.67 48.51 -92.67
C GLN A 24 -17.64 49.14 -91.64
N GLY A 25 -17.18 50.06 -90.78
CA GLY A 25 -17.39 51.52 -90.93
C GLY A 25 -18.67 51.92 -90.15
N GLY A 26 -18.73 52.86 -89.21
CA GLY A 26 -17.89 53.96 -88.76
C GLY A 26 -18.71 54.67 -87.67
N GLY A 27 -18.06 55.12 -86.60
CA GLY A 27 -18.71 55.82 -85.49
C GLY A 27 -17.82 55.88 -84.26
N ARG A 28 -17.13 57.02 -84.06
CA ARG A 28 -16.46 57.39 -82.80
C ARG A 28 -17.19 58.61 -82.24
N PRO A 29 -17.11 58.92 -80.93
CA PRO A 29 -16.74 58.10 -79.76
C PRO A 29 -17.77 58.29 -78.60
N PRO A 30 -17.60 57.65 -77.42
CA PRO A 30 -16.85 58.33 -76.36
C PRO A 30 -15.97 57.38 -75.53
N ALA A 31 -14.95 57.93 -74.86
CA ALA A 31 -14.20 57.24 -73.79
C ALA A 31 -14.79 57.62 -72.42
N PRO A 32 -14.44 56.97 -71.29
CA PRO A 32 -13.89 55.64 -71.04
C PRO A 32 -14.73 54.86 -69.99
N GLY A 33 -14.53 53.53 -69.89
CA GLY A 33 -15.09 52.73 -68.78
C GLY A 33 -14.14 51.61 -68.39
N GLN A 34 -13.44 51.75 -67.26
CA GLN A 34 -12.62 50.69 -66.67
C GLN A 34 -13.52 49.53 -66.22
N GLY A 35 -13.59 48.48 -67.04
CA GLY A 35 -14.25 47.22 -66.68
C GLY A 35 -13.50 46.53 -65.54
N LYS A 36 -14.00 46.67 -64.31
CA LYS A 36 -13.55 45.89 -63.15
C LYS A 36 -13.97 44.44 -63.34
N TYR A 37 -13.01 43.53 -63.54
CA TYR A 37 -13.23 42.09 -63.36
C TYR A 37 -13.83 41.83 -61.97
N PRO A 38 -14.92 41.07 -61.81
CA PRO A 38 -15.44 40.73 -60.50
C PRO A 38 -14.45 39.76 -59.85
N LYS A 39 -13.54 40.30 -59.03
CA LYS A 39 -12.79 39.48 -58.07
C LYS A 39 -13.85 38.76 -57.24
N LYS A 40 -13.95 37.43 -57.35
CA LYS A 40 -14.69 36.61 -56.37
C LYS A 40 -14.08 36.92 -55.00
N ARG A 41 -14.67 37.87 -54.27
CA ARG A 41 -14.25 38.18 -52.91
C ARG A 41 -14.66 36.98 -52.09
N LEU A 42 -13.68 36.18 -51.70
CA LEU A 42 -13.83 35.17 -50.66
C LEU A 42 -14.58 35.84 -49.51
N ARG A 43 -15.77 35.34 -49.16
CA ARG A 43 -16.62 35.95 -48.13
C ARG A 43 -15.93 35.74 -46.78
N LEU A 44 -15.02 36.65 -46.45
CA LEU A 44 -14.18 36.61 -45.25
C LEU A 44 -15.02 36.45 -43.97
N HIS A 45 -16.25 36.97 -43.97
CA HIS A 45 -17.22 36.85 -42.87
C HIS A 45 -17.74 35.41 -42.63
N LEU A 46 -17.62 34.49 -43.59
CA LEU A 46 -17.95 33.06 -43.42
C LEU A 46 -16.76 32.24 -42.92
N LEU A 47 -15.52 32.74 -43.07
CA LEU A 47 -14.30 32.06 -42.61
C LEU A 47 -14.01 32.29 -41.12
N LEU A 48 -14.36 33.47 -40.61
CA LEU A 48 -14.22 33.82 -39.19
C LEU A 48 -14.95 32.85 -38.24
N PRO A 49 -16.26 32.57 -38.39
CA PRO A 49 -16.96 31.64 -37.50
C PRO A 49 -16.45 30.20 -37.61
N ALA A 50 -16.00 29.76 -38.80
CA ALA A 50 -15.40 28.43 -38.99
C ALA A 50 -14.04 28.31 -38.29
N LEU A 51 -13.18 29.32 -38.39
CA LEU A 51 -11.91 29.39 -37.66
C LEU A 51 -12.11 29.43 -36.13
N LEU A 52 -13.16 30.13 -35.68
CA LEU A 52 -13.52 30.21 -34.26
C LEU A 52 -14.00 28.86 -33.72
N LEU A 53 -14.82 28.12 -34.48
CA LEU A 53 -15.24 26.76 -34.13
C LEU A 53 -14.07 25.77 -34.08
N ILE A 54 -13.14 25.85 -35.06
CA ILE A 54 -11.91 25.03 -35.05
C ILE A 54 -11.05 25.38 -33.83
N GLY A 55 -10.90 26.67 -33.50
CA GLY A 55 -10.20 27.13 -32.31
C GLY A 55 -10.84 26.64 -31.01
N CYS A 56 -12.18 26.70 -30.89
CA CYS A 56 -12.91 26.16 -29.75
C CYS A 56 -12.74 24.64 -29.63
N ALA A 57 -12.86 23.89 -30.73
CA ALA A 57 -12.68 22.44 -30.72
C ALA A 57 -11.25 22.05 -30.32
N ALA A 58 -10.23 22.76 -30.82
CA ALA A 58 -8.84 22.57 -30.43
C ALA A 58 -8.61 22.91 -28.94
N PHE A 59 -9.26 23.95 -28.43
CA PHE A 59 -9.21 24.35 -27.02
C PHE A 59 -9.84 23.28 -26.10
N PHE A 60 -11.05 22.81 -26.41
CA PHE A 60 -11.70 21.73 -25.63
C PHE A 60 -10.94 20.40 -25.73
N TYR A 61 -10.39 20.07 -26.90
CA TYR A 61 -9.50 18.91 -27.06
C TYR A 61 -8.23 19.04 -26.20
N GLY A 62 -7.62 20.23 -26.17
CA GLY A 62 -6.48 20.54 -25.31
C GLY A 62 -6.82 20.41 -23.81
N ILE A 63 -7.99 20.89 -23.38
CA ILE A 63 -8.48 20.72 -22.00
C ILE A 63 -8.72 19.25 -21.68
N ALA A 64 -9.40 18.50 -22.55
CA ALA A 64 -9.66 17.07 -22.33
C ALA A 64 -8.37 16.25 -22.29
N HIS A 65 -7.40 16.56 -23.16
CA HIS A 65 -6.10 15.91 -23.19
C HIS A 65 -5.28 16.21 -21.91
N THR A 66 -5.30 17.47 -21.43
CA THR A 66 -4.62 17.84 -20.17
C THR A 66 -5.30 17.26 -18.93
N GLN A 67 -6.64 17.21 -18.88
CA GLN A 67 -7.39 16.50 -17.83
C GLN A 67 -7.12 14.99 -17.82
N LYS A 68 -7.05 14.36 -19.00
CA LYS A 68 -6.71 12.93 -19.11
C LYS A 68 -5.26 12.66 -18.68
N ALA A 69 -4.30 13.49 -19.12
CA ALA A 69 -2.90 13.35 -18.74
C ALA A 69 -2.68 13.53 -17.22
N SER A 70 -3.33 14.52 -16.61
CA SER A 70 -3.26 14.74 -15.15
C SER A 70 -3.95 13.62 -14.36
N SER A 71 -5.05 13.06 -14.87
CA SER A 71 -5.72 11.90 -14.25
C SER A 71 -4.85 10.64 -14.33
N GLN A 72 -4.19 10.41 -15.46
CA GLN A 72 -3.27 9.28 -15.62
C GLN A 72 -2.06 9.42 -14.69
N ALA A 73 -1.44 10.61 -14.63
CA ALA A 73 -0.34 10.86 -13.70
C ALA A 73 -0.74 10.65 -12.23
N ARG A 74 -1.98 11.01 -11.86
CA ARG A 74 -2.52 10.77 -10.51
C ARG A 74 -2.76 9.28 -10.24
N LEU A 75 -3.21 8.53 -11.24
CA LEU A 75 -3.38 7.08 -11.14
C LEU A 75 -2.03 6.36 -11.01
N ASP A 76 -1.05 6.73 -11.84
CA ASP A 76 0.31 6.18 -11.78
C ASP A 76 0.96 6.49 -10.43
N ALA A 77 0.80 7.71 -9.91
CA ALA A 77 1.26 8.08 -8.57
C ALA A 77 0.58 7.26 -7.46
N LEU A 78 -0.72 6.95 -7.61
CA LEU A 78 -1.43 6.10 -6.66
C LEU A 78 -0.92 4.65 -6.71
N HIS A 79 -0.69 4.10 -7.90
CA HIS A 79 -0.10 2.77 -8.07
C HIS A 79 1.32 2.68 -7.52
N GLN A 80 2.14 3.70 -7.75
CA GLN A 80 3.48 3.77 -7.18
C GLN A 80 3.41 3.82 -5.65
N LYS A 81 2.54 4.66 -5.08
CA LYS A 81 2.33 4.72 -3.63
C LYS A 81 1.88 3.36 -3.07
N GLN A 82 0.98 2.67 -3.76
CA GLN A 82 0.55 1.32 -3.35
C GLN A 82 1.71 0.31 -3.41
N ALA A 83 2.51 0.33 -4.47
CA ALA A 83 3.67 -0.55 -4.61
C ALA A 83 4.73 -0.29 -3.54
N GLU A 84 5.00 0.99 -3.22
CA GLU A 84 5.91 1.38 -2.14
C GLU A 84 5.41 0.92 -0.77
N GLU A 85 4.11 1.10 -0.47
CA GLU A 85 3.53 0.65 0.79
C GLU A 85 3.53 -0.88 0.89
N LEU A 86 3.28 -1.60 -0.21
CA LEU A 86 3.38 -3.05 -0.26
C LEU A 86 4.82 -3.52 -0.02
N ALA A 87 5.80 -2.92 -0.68
CA ALA A 87 7.21 -3.26 -0.50
C ALA A 87 7.67 -3.03 0.95
N LYS A 88 7.26 -1.92 1.58
CA LYS A 88 7.53 -1.66 3.01
C LYS A 88 6.85 -2.69 3.90
N PHE A 89 5.61 -3.06 3.60
CA PHE A 89 4.86 -4.06 4.33
C PHE A 89 5.54 -5.44 4.26
N GLU A 90 5.93 -5.88 3.05
CA GLU A 90 6.66 -7.12 2.82
C GLU A 90 8.00 -7.12 3.54
N GLN A 91 8.76 -6.03 3.45
CA GLN A 91 10.03 -5.90 4.15
C GLN A 91 9.86 -6.02 5.68
N ARG A 92 8.82 -5.37 6.25
CA ARG A 92 8.53 -5.49 7.69
C ARG A 92 8.14 -6.92 8.04
N ARG A 93 7.24 -7.53 7.29
CA ARG A 93 6.82 -8.93 7.49
C ARG A 93 8.02 -9.87 7.49
N ASP A 94 8.86 -9.79 6.45
CA ASP A 94 9.99 -10.68 6.26
C ASP A 94 11.02 -10.52 7.39
N ARG A 95 11.19 -9.31 7.94
CA ARG A 95 12.01 -9.09 9.14
C ARG A 95 11.52 -9.92 10.33
N TYR A 96 10.23 -9.86 10.66
CA TYR A 96 9.66 -10.64 11.77
C TYR A 96 9.82 -12.15 11.53
N LEU A 97 9.44 -12.61 10.34
CA LEU A 97 9.46 -14.04 10.00
C LEU A 97 10.87 -14.62 9.98
N ASN A 98 11.84 -13.89 9.40
CA ASN A 98 13.23 -14.34 9.37
C ASN A 98 13.81 -14.41 10.78
N MET A 99 13.55 -13.43 11.65
CA MET A 99 14.03 -13.51 13.04
C MET A 99 13.46 -14.71 13.79
N ARG A 100 12.15 -14.98 13.65
CA ARG A 100 11.54 -16.19 14.24
C ARG A 100 12.19 -17.47 13.71
N LYS A 101 12.36 -17.57 12.39
CA LYS A 101 12.94 -18.72 11.71
C LYS A 101 14.40 -18.96 12.11
N ASP A 102 15.20 -17.90 12.06
CA ASP A 102 16.65 -17.96 12.27
C ASP A 102 17.02 -18.08 13.76
N SER A 103 16.09 -17.77 14.67
CA SER A 103 16.30 -17.90 16.13
C SER A 103 16.57 -19.33 16.61
N GLY A 104 16.06 -20.34 15.90
CA GLY A 104 16.11 -21.75 16.35
C GLY A 104 15.13 -22.10 17.48
N TYR A 105 14.38 -21.15 18.05
CA TYR A 105 13.48 -21.39 19.19
C TYR A 105 12.03 -21.70 18.80
N SER A 106 11.73 -21.74 17.50
CA SER A 106 10.36 -21.96 17.00
C SER A 106 9.69 -23.21 17.59
N GLN A 107 10.44 -24.30 17.76
CA GLN A 107 9.89 -25.56 18.30
C GLN A 107 9.50 -25.44 19.77
N ILE A 108 10.38 -24.88 20.62
CA ILE A 108 10.09 -24.73 22.06
C ILE A 108 8.95 -23.72 22.30
N LEU A 109 8.93 -22.63 21.53
CA LEU A 109 7.88 -21.61 21.62
C LEU A 109 6.53 -22.17 21.16
N LYS A 110 6.50 -22.93 20.06
CA LYS A 110 5.27 -23.59 19.57
C LYS A 110 4.77 -24.63 20.56
N ARG A 111 5.65 -25.48 21.11
CA ARG A 111 5.30 -26.47 22.14
C ARG A 111 4.63 -25.80 23.35
N TYR A 112 5.27 -24.79 23.94
CA TYR A 112 4.72 -24.13 25.11
C TYR A 112 3.45 -23.32 24.80
N ALA A 113 3.33 -22.76 23.60
CA ALA A 113 2.11 -22.12 23.12
C ALA A 113 0.94 -23.12 23.10
N GLU A 114 1.15 -24.31 22.53
CA GLU A 114 0.15 -25.39 22.47
C GLU A 114 -0.23 -25.90 23.88
N GLU A 115 0.75 -26.16 24.75
CA GLU A 115 0.52 -26.62 26.13
C GLU A 115 -0.32 -25.66 26.97
N ASN A 116 -0.18 -24.35 26.74
CA ASN A 116 -0.88 -23.30 27.49
C ASN A 116 -2.06 -22.69 26.73
N GLN A 117 -2.42 -23.24 25.57
CA GLN A 117 -3.50 -22.75 24.70
C GLN A 117 -3.34 -21.26 24.30
N VAL A 118 -2.11 -20.80 24.16
CA VAL A 118 -1.77 -19.44 23.70
C VAL A 118 -1.49 -19.48 22.20
N ASN A 119 -1.90 -18.45 21.47
CA ASN A 119 -1.59 -18.36 20.05
C ASN A 119 -0.06 -18.24 19.82
N TYR A 120 0.52 -19.13 19.01
CA TYR A 120 1.96 -19.15 18.72
C TYR A 120 2.46 -17.85 18.07
N SER A 121 1.65 -17.20 17.24
CA SER A 121 1.96 -15.90 16.65
C SER A 121 2.05 -14.80 17.73
N LEU A 122 1.23 -14.86 18.79
CA LEU A 122 1.31 -13.92 19.91
C LEU A 122 2.57 -14.14 20.76
N VAL A 123 2.90 -15.41 21.05
CA VAL A 123 4.16 -15.76 21.72
C VAL A 123 5.37 -15.22 20.94
N SER A 124 5.38 -15.43 19.62
CA SER A 124 6.42 -14.93 18.73
C SER A 124 6.53 -13.40 18.72
N ALA A 125 5.38 -12.70 18.82
CA ALA A 125 5.32 -11.25 18.92
C ALA A 125 5.92 -10.72 20.22
N VAL A 126 5.58 -11.36 21.35
CA VAL A 126 6.14 -11.00 22.66
C VAL A 126 7.65 -11.23 22.68
N VAL A 127 8.13 -12.41 22.30
CA VAL A 127 9.59 -12.70 22.25
C VAL A 127 10.34 -11.69 21.38
N TYR A 128 9.77 -11.33 20.23
CA TYR A 128 10.36 -10.31 19.35
C TYR A 128 10.47 -8.96 20.07
N CYS A 129 9.40 -8.51 20.72
CA CYS A 129 9.34 -7.21 21.39
C CYS A 129 10.20 -7.14 22.65
N GLU A 130 10.37 -8.27 23.35
CA GLU A 130 11.12 -8.35 24.60
C GLU A 130 12.63 -8.44 24.37
N SER A 131 13.08 -9.36 23.53
CA SER A 131 14.52 -9.64 23.41
C SER A 131 15.04 -9.74 21.98
N HIS A 132 14.18 -9.60 20.97
CA HIS A 132 14.56 -9.88 19.59
C HIS A 132 15.13 -11.31 19.43
N TYR A 133 14.62 -12.26 20.23
CA TYR A 133 15.09 -13.66 20.34
C TYR A 133 16.49 -13.84 20.96
N ASP A 134 17.05 -12.82 21.63
CA ASP A 134 18.27 -12.97 22.41
C ASP A 134 17.98 -13.64 23.77
N THR A 135 18.65 -14.77 24.03
CA THR A 135 18.51 -15.55 25.26
C THR A 135 19.30 -14.98 26.43
N TYR A 136 20.29 -14.13 26.15
CA TYR A 136 21.14 -13.49 27.15
C TYR A 136 20.75 -12.03 27.39
N ALA A 137 19.65 -11.57 26.78
CA ALA A 137 19.15 -10.22 26.96
C ALA A 137 18.88 -9.93 28.44
N GLN A 138 19.40 -8.79 28.90
CA GLN A 138 19.14 -8.27 30.23
C GLN A 138 18.77 -6.78 30.14
N SER A 139 17.60 -6.41 30.65
CA SER A 139 17.20 -5.00 30.71
C SER A 139 17.92 -4.23 31.82
N SER A 140 17.89 -2.91 31.76
CA SER A 140 18.46 -2.02 32.79
C SER A 140 17.79 -2.18 34.16
N VAL A 141 16.54 -2.63 34.20
CA VAL A 141 15.78 -2.89 35.42
C VAL A 141 15.85 -4.35 35.86
N GLY A 142 16.59 -5.17 35.12
CA GLY A 142 16.99 -6.50 35.55
C GLY A 142 16.32 -7.67 34.83
N ALA A 143 15.25 -7.47 34.06
CA ALA A 143 14.53 -8.54 33.33
C ALA A 143 15.46 -9.40 32.45
N ARG A 144 15.22 -10.72 32.35
CA ARG A 144 16.14 -11.67 31.71
C ARG A 144 15.51 -12.57 30.63
N GLY A 145 16.33 -12.88 29.62
CA GLY A 145 16.10 -13.92 28.63
C GLY A 145 15.06 -13.58 27.56
N LEU A 146 14.62 -14.63 26.84
CA LEU A 146 13.77 -14.54 25.64
C LEU A 146 12.51 -13.68 25.81
N MET A 147 11.87 -13.80 26.96
CA MET A 147 10.59 -13.16 27.26
C MET A 147 10.69 -12.16 28.41
N GLN A 148 11.92 -11.71 28.71
CA GLN A 148 12.26 -10.68 29.70
C GLN A 148 11.50 -10.82 31.02
N ILE A 149 11.72 -11.94 31.70
CA ILE A 149 11.08 -12.22 32.99
C ILE A 149 11.86 -11.56 34.12
N MET A 150 11.15 -10.84 34.99
CA MET A 150 11.69 -10.23 36.23
C MET A 150 11.93 -11.28 37.31
N GLU A 151 12.84 -11.00 38.26
CA GLU A 151 13.20 -11.93 39.35
C GLU A 151 12.01 -12.34 40.22
N ASP A 152 11.22 -11.38 40.68
CA ASP A 152 10.04 -11.65 41.49
C ASP A 152 8.99 -12.47 40.73
N THR A 153 8.79 -12.15 39.45
CA THR A 153 7.89 -12.88 38.55
C THR A 153 8.37 -14.31 38.34
N GLY A 154 9.66 -14.51 38.08
CA GLY A 154 10.25 -15.84 37.90
C GLY A 154 10.14 -16.69 39.18
N THR A 155 10.40 -16.10 40.34
CA THR A 155 10.24 -16.75 41.64
C THR A 155 8.79 -17.14 41.90
N TRP A 156 7.85 -16.25 41.60
CA TRP A 156 6.42 -16.51 41.73
C TRP A 156 5.96 -17.65 40.81
N ILE A 157 6.36 -17.65 39.52
CA ILE A 157 6.04 -18.71 38.56
C ILE A 157 6.65 -20.04 39.00
N ALA A 158 7.92 -20.06 39.43
CA ALA A 158 8.58 -21.27 39.92
C ALA A 158 7.80 -21.89 41.10
N GLY A 159 7.33 -21.05 42.03
CA GLY A 159 6.46 -21.49 43.13
C GLY A 159 5.11 -22.04 42.65
N ARG A 160 4.47 -21.40 41.67
CA ARG A 160 3.22 -21.88 41.05
C ARG A 160 3.40 -23.24 40.37
N MET A 161 4.54 -23.43 39.69
CA MET A 161 4.87 -24.66 38.97
C MET A 161 5.54 -25.73 39.84
N LYS A 162 5.80 -25.44 41.12
CA LYS A 162 6.51 -26.33 42.07
C LYS A 162 7.90 -26.77 41.58
N ILE A 163 8.65 -25.83 40.99
CA ILE A 163 10.01 -26.08 40.54
C ILE A 163 10.97 -25.87 41.71
N GLU A 164 11.65 -26.94 42.10
CA GLU A 164 12.68 -26.91 43.14
C GLU A 164 14.03 -26.46 42.59
N GLY A 165 14.83 -25.77 43.41
CA GLY A 165 16.18 -25.33 43.02
C GLY A 165 16.21 -24.22 41.96
N TYR A 166 15.10 -23.50 41.73
CA TYR A 166 15.09 -22.34 40.85
C TYR A 166 16.06 -21.25 41.34
N SER A 167 16.83 -20.68 40.42
CA SER A 167 17.64 -19.49 40.62
C SER A 167 17.36 -18.49 39.50
N TYR A 168 17.59 -17.20 39.77
CA TYR A 168 17.30 -16.15 38.79
C TYR A 168 18.15 -16.27 37.50
N ASP A 169 19.35 -16.84 37.60
CA ASP A 169 20.23 -17.08 36.43
C ASP A 169 19.66 -18.14 35.48
N HIS A 170 18.77 -19.03 35.95
CA HIS A 170 18.13 -20.00 35.07
C HIS A 170 17.22 -19.35 34.02
N LEU A 171 16.86 -18.07 34.15
CA LEU A 171 16.08 -17.38 33.12
C LEU A 171 16.88 -17.07 31.86
N PHE A 172 18.20 -17.27 31.84
CA PHE A 172 18.97 -17.26 30.59
C PHE A 172 18.86 -18.59 29.81
N ASP A 173 18.32 -19.64 30.43
CA ASP A 173 17.97 -20.86 29.71
C ASP A 173 16.71 -20.62 28.85
N PRO A 174 16.78 -20.75 27.52
CA PRO A 174 15.66 -20.45 26.63
C PRO A 174 14.45 -21.34 26.87
N ASP A 175 14.64 -22.59 27.27
CA ASP A 175 13.54 -23.54 27.49
C ASP A 175 12.73 -23.14 28.72
N LEU A 176 13.40 -22.90 29.85
CA LEU A 176 12.76 -22.44 31.08
C LEU A 176 12.13 -21.05 30.90
N ASN A 177 12.83 -20.13 30.22
CA ASN A 177 12.33 -18.77 30.00
C ASN A 177 11.06 -18.78 29.13
N ALA A 178 11.06 -19.54 28.03
CA ALA A 178 9.89 -19.73 27.19
C ALA A 178 8.73 -20.38 27.96
N ARG A 179 9.02 -21.39 28.77
CA ARG A 179 8.01 -22.03 29.63
C ARG A 179 7.35 -21.02 30.57
N PHE A 180 8.15 -20.19 31.23
CA PHE A 180 7.66 -19.20 32.20
C PHE A 180 6.89 -18.09 31.51
N GLY A 181 7.44 -17.51 30.45
CA GLY A 181 6.80 -16.40 29.73
C GLY A 181 5.50 -16.80 29.07
N VAL A 182 5.43 -17.98 28.44
CA VAL A 182 4.18 -18.46 27.83
C VAL A 182 3.13 -18.82 28.88
N TRP A 183 3.54 -19.43 30.00
CA TRP A 183 2.63 -19.65 31.13
C TRP A 183 2.09 -18.33 31.69
N LEU A 184 2.94 -17.31 31.82
CA LEU A 184 2.53 -15.97 32.27
C LEU A 184 1.53 -15.33 31.31
N LEU A 185 1.75 -15.44 29.99
CA LEU A 185 0.81 -14.95 28.98
C LEU A 185 -0.56 -15.61 29.12
N SER A 186 -0.59 -16.94 29.31
CA SER A 186 -1.84 -17.69 29.53
C SER A 186 -2.55 -17.22 30.81
N TYR A 187 -1.81 -17.13 31.92
CA TYR A 187 -2.32 -16.62 33.19
C TYR A 187 -2.94 -15.23 33.07
N LEU A 188 -2.26 -14.30 32.39
CA LEU A 188 -2.75 -12.93 32.20
C LEU A 188 -3.95 -12.88 31.24
N SER A 189 -3.95 -13.71 30.19
CA SER A 189 -5.10 -13.86 29.30
C SER A 189 -6.33 -14.29 30.09
N ASP A 190 -6.22 -15.32 30.92
CA ASP A 190 -7.33 -15.79 31.76
C ASP A 190 -7.78 -14.71 32.76
N HIS A 191 -6.82 -14.06 33.42
CA HIS A 191 -7.09 -13.01 34.39
C HIS A 191 -7.90 -11.85 33.79
N TYR A 192 -7.59 -11.47 32.55
CA TYR A 192 -8.28 -10.40 31.83
C TYR A 192 -9.34 -10.90 30.84
N GLN A 193 -9.87 -12.12 31.03
CA GLN A 193 -10.99 -12.67 30.25
C GLN A 193 -10.74 -12.67 28.73
N GLY A 194 -9.49 -12.93 28.34
CA GLY A 194 -9.05 -12.93 26.95
C GLY A 194 -8.85 -11.54 26.33
N ASN A 195 -8.88 -10.45 27.11
CA ASN A 195 -8.61 -9.11 26.57
C ASN A 195 -7.10 -8.93 26.28
N PRO A 196 -6.69 -8.86 25.00
CA PRO A 196 -5.27 -8.85 24.63
C PRO A 196 -4.58 -7.54 25.03
N VAL A 197 -5.28 -6.40 24.98
CA VAL A 197 -4.70 -5.10 25.37
C VAL A 197 -4.34 -5.12 26.84
N MET A 198 -5.24 -5.62 27.69
CA MET A 198 -5.02 -5.71 29.13
C MET A 198 -3.92 -6.70 29.48
N ALA A 199 -3.93 -7.89 28.87
CA ALA A 199 -2.89 -8.89 29.08
C ALA A 199 -1.51 -8.34 28.70
N MET A 200 -1.37 -7.65 27.55
CA MET A 200 -0.09 -7.06 27.15
C MET A 200 0.32 -5.87 28.03
N CYS A 201 -0.64 -5.06 28.49
CA CYS A 201 -0.35 -4.02 29.48
C CYS A 201 0.22 -4.64 30.76
N ALA A 202 -0.40 -5.71 31.24
CA ALA A 202 -0.03 -6.35 32.50
C ALA A 202 1.26 -7.14 32.39
N TYR A 203 1.55 -7.70 31.21
CA TYR A 203 2.83 -8.34 30.94
C TYR A 203 3.99 -7.33 31.09
N HIS A 204 3.81 -6.13 30.55
CA HIS A 204 4.83 -5.08 30.56
C HIS A 204 4.89 -4.29 31.88
N ALA A 205 3.75 -3.93 32.45
CA ALA A 205 3.65 -3.02 33.59
C ALA A 205 3.28 -3.71 34.92
N GLY A 206 2.97 -5.01 34.89
CA GLY A 206 2.44 -5.75 36.04
C GLY A 206 0.92 -5.57 36.20
N SER A 207 0.22 -6.66 36.54
CA SER A 207 -1.26 -6.66 36.66
C SER A 207 -1.78 -5.68 37.72
N GLY A 208 -1.10 -5.57 38.87
CA GLY A 208 -1.53 -4.64 39.92
C GLY A 208 -1.55 -3.17 39.47
N ASN A 209 -0.59 -2.76 38.63
CA ASN A 209 -0.61 -1.41 38.04
C ASN A 209 -1.76 -1.25 37.06
N VAL A 210 -1.98 -2.25 36.21
CA VAL A 210 -3.05 -2.24 35.21
C VAL A 210 -4.43 -2.22 35.84
N ASP A 211 -4.64 -2.96 36.93
CA ASP A 211 -5.91 -2.96 37.67
C ASP A 211 -6.20 -1.57 38.27
N LEU A 212 -5.19 -0.93 38.86
CA LEU A 212 -5.29 0.44 39.37
C LEU A 212 -5.57 1.45 38.24
N TRP A 213 -4.95 1.26 37.08
CA TRP A 213 -5.19 2.11 35.91
C TRP A 213 -6.60 1.93 35.37
N ALA A 214 -7.11 0.70 35.29
CA ALA A 214 -8.46 0.41 34.83
C ALA A 214 -9.49 1.12 35.72
N LEU A 215 -9.38 1.01 37.04
CA LEU A 215 -10.27 1.69 37.99
C LEU A 215 -10.26 3.21 37.84
N LYS A 216 -9.14 3.79 37.40
CA LYS A 216 -8.96 5.25 37.33
C LYS A 216 -9.29 5.85 35.97
N TYR A 217 -9.04 5.11 34.89
CA TYR A 217 -9.01 5.65 33.52
C TYR A 217 -9.94 4.93 32.54
N ALA A 218 -10.39 3.71 32.83
CA ALA A 218 -11.30 2.99 31.94
C ALA A 218 -12.74 3.50 32.13
N ASP A 219 -13.50 3.59 31.03
CA ASP A 219 -14.90 4.07 31.06
C ASP A 219 -15.82 3.15 31.87
N ASP A 220 -15.48 1.85 31.91
CA ASP A 220 -16.20 0.81 32.65
C ASP A 220 -15.49 0.37 33.93
N GLU A 221 -14.44 1.10 34.33
CA GLU A 221 -13.57 0.82 35.48
C GLU A 221 -12.90 -0.57 35.44
N ARG A 222 -12.89 -1.25 34.28
CA ARG A 222 -12.44 -2.64 34.16
C ARG A 222 -11.45 -2.88 33.04
N PHE A 223 -11.68 -2.32 31.86
CA PHE A 223 -10.88 -2.61 30.68
C PHE A 223 -10.40 -1.33 30.00
N LEU A 224 -9.09 -1.12 30.03
CA LEU A 224 -8.44 0.00 29.34
C LEU A 224 -8.54 -0.17 27.83
N LYS A 225 -8.93 0.91 27.16
CA LYS A 225 -8.67 1.12 25.73
C LYS A 225 -7.23 1.56 25.53
N LEU A 226 -6.73 1.38 24.31
CA LEU A 226 -5.34 1.72 23.96
C LEU A 226 -4.98 3.20 24.21
N ASP A 227 -5.94 4.10 24.04
CA ASP A 227 -5.79 5.53 24.31
C ASP A 227 -5.91 5.91 25.79
N GLN A 228 -6.43 5.02 26.64
CA GLN A 228 -6.56 5.18 28.09
C GLN A 228 -5.34 4.69 28.87
N ILE A 229 -4.38 4.02 28.21
CA ILE A 229 -3.13 3.58 28.85
C ILE A 229 -2.32 4.80 29.29
N PRO A 230 -2.04 4.97 30.61
CA PRO A 230 -1.51 6.23 31.13
C PRO A 230 -0.02 6.43 30.88
N THR A 231 0.73 5.36 30.61
CA THR A 231 2.17 5.44 30.35
C THR A 231 2.46 5.32 28.85
N PRO A 232 3.20 6.27 28.24
CA PRO A 232 3.56 6.19 26.82
C PRO A 232 4.36 4.94 26.47
N ASP A 233 5.19 4.47 27.41
CA ASP A 233 6.04 3.30 27.25
C ASP A 233 5.20 2.01 27.13
N THR A 234 4.26 1.77 28.05
CA THR A 234 3.37 0.59 27.97
C THR A 234 2.46 0.68 26.76
N LYS A 235 1.95 1.86 26.42
CA LYS A 235 1.16 2.05 25.20
C LYS A 235 1.96 1.67 23.95
N SER A 236 3.21 2.12 23.86
CA SER A 236 4.11 1.82 22.75
C SER A 236 4.45 0.32 22.71
N TYR A 237 4.66 -0.30 23.87
CA TYR A 237 4.86 -1.75 23.97
C TYR A 237 3.67 -2.52 23.40
N VAL A 238 2.44 -2.22 23.85
CA VAL A 238 1.23 -2.89 23.37
C VAL A 238 1.07 -2.73 21.86
N GLN A 239 1.30 -1.52 21.33
CA GLN A 239 1.25 -1.27 19.88
C GLN A 239 2.25 -2.13 19.12
N ARG A 240 3.51 -2.20 19.57
CA ARG A 240 4.55 -3.02 18.93
C ARG A 240 4.18 -4.50 18.94
N VAL A 241 3.68 -5.02 20.06
CA VAL A 241 3.27 -6.44 20.16
C VAL A 241 2.11 -6.72 19.22
N MET A 242 1.09 -5.87 19.19
CA MET A 242 -0.07 -6.07 18.32
C MET A 242 0.28 -5.95 16.84
N GLU A 243 1.21 -5.07 16.48
CA GLU A 243 1.75 -4.97 15.11
C GLU A 243 2.51 -6.25 14.72
N ALA A 244 3.45 -6.70 15.55
CA ALA A 244 4.21 -7.94 15.32
C ALA A 244 3.27 -9.16 15.24
N TYR A 245 2.28 -9.23 16.12
CA TYR A 245 1.26 -10.28 16.14
C TYR A 245 0.51 -10.35 14.81
N ALA A 246 0.10 -9.21 14.24
CA ALA A 246 -0.60 -9.18 12.95
C ALA A 246 0.24 -9.80 11.82
N TYR A 247 1.55 -9.51 11.78
CA TYR A 247 2.46 -10.08 10.79
C TYR A 247 2.63 -11.60 10.93
N TYR A 248 2.84 -12.08 12.16
CA TYR A 248 2.95 -13.53 12.41
C TYR A 248 1.63 -14.25 12.14
N TYR A 249 0.53 -13.72 12.66
CA TYR A 249 -0.80 -14.34 12.54
C TYR A 249 -1.21 -14.47 11.09
N GLN A 250 -1.04 -13.41 10.29
CA GLN A 250 -1.36 -13.46 8.85
C GLN A 250 -0.53 -14.52 8.12
N HIS A 251 0.75 -14.67 8.46
CA HIS A 251 1.59 -15.69 7.86
C HIS A 251 1.16 -17.10 8.25
N ASP A 252 0.89 -17.33 9.54
CA ASP A 252 0.57 -18.64 10.09
C ASP A 252 -0.82 -19.13 9.60
N ILE A 253 -1.82 -18.24 9.43
CA ILE A 253 -3.12 -18.64 8.83
C ILE A 253 -3.02 -18.97 7.33
N GLN A 254 -2.02 -18.43 6.64
CA GLN A 254 -1.78 -18.69 5.21
C GLN A 254 -0.91 -19.94 5.01
N ASN A 255 -0.18 -20.37 6.04
CA ASN A 255 0.78 -21.48 6.02
C ASN A 255 0.62 -22.33 7.30
N PRO A 256 -0.51 -23.05 7.46
CA PRO A 256 -0.86 -23.76 8.69
C PRO A 256 0.08 -24.94 9.02
#